data_AF-A0A0P9W9C6-F1
#
_entry.id   AF-A0A0P9W9C6-F1
#
_cell.length_a   1.000
_cell.length_b   1.000
_cell.length_c   1.000
_cell.angle_alpha   90.00
_cell.angle_beta   90.00
_cell.angle_gamma   90.00
#
_symmetry.space_group_name_H-M   'P 1'
#
loop_
_entity.id
_entity.type
_entity.pdbx_description
1 polymer ?
#
loop_
_entity_poly.entity_id
_entity_poly.type
_entity_poly.pdbx_seq_one_letter_code
_entity_poly.pdbx_strand_id
1 'polypeptide(L)'
;PGAVAAASQLGADLGRVLMLGIPIVAVLCMIGYFVAGRMTRKTYPMTDDIRAEVYGPHVTNEDLEAWARNDYSAVREATETRTLGAEETASSLASKLPPAPAPGFGLIIALILLPIVLILMGTLATTMLPATSTLRAVLTVLGAPLVALLIDTLLCAWLLGSRRGWSRTQVSDVIGSALPGVAMVILIAGAGGVFGKVLVDTGIGAVVSEALRNTGLPVLALGFLLTLLL
;
A
#
# COMPACT_ATOMS: atom_id res chain seq x y z
N PRO A 1 3.19 7.79 8.35
CA PRO A 1 3.67 8.20 9.71
C PRO A 1 3.30 9.64 10.12
N GLY A 2 3.07 10.56 9.17
CA GLY A 2 2.83 11.98 9.48
C GLY A 2 1.59 12.27 10.33
N ALA A 3 0.43 11.67 10.02
CA ALA A 3 -0.82 11.93 10.74
C ALA A 3 -0.77 11.50 12.23
N VAL A 4 -0.09 10.39 12.51
CA VAL A 4 0.08 9.86 13.88
C VAL A 4 1.08 10.70 14.69
N ALA A 5 2.15 11.17 14.06
CA ALA A 5 3.13 12.05 14.68
C ALA A 5 2.58 13.46 14.95
N ALA A 6 1.71 13.98 14.08
CA ALA A 6 1.00 15.24 14.32
C ALA A 6 0.03 15.12 15.51
N ALA A 7 -0.69 14.01 15.63
CA ALA A 7 -1.59 13.76 16.76
C ALA A 7 -0.84 13.69 18.10
N SER A 8 0.36 13.08 18.14
CA SER A 8 1.17 13.03 19.35
C SER A 8 1.75 14.40 19.75
N GLN A 9 2.11 15.24 18.78
CA GLN A 9 2.56 16.62 19.04
C GLN A 9 1.44 17.52 19.57
N LEU A 10 0.19 17.27 19.19
CA LEU A 10 -0.99 18.01 19.64
C LEU A 10 -1.52 17.52 21.01
N GLY A 11 -0.88 16.52 21.62
CA GLY A 11 -1.34 15.93 22.89
C GLY A 11 -2.67 15.16 22.77
N ALA A 12 -3.10 14.85 21.55
CA ALA A 12 -4.33 14.12 21.31
C ALA A 12 -4.10 12.62 21.54
N ASP A 13 -4.95 11.99 22.35
CA ASP A 13 -4.94 10.55 22.53
C ASP A 13 -5.20 9.86 21.19
N LEU A 14 -4.19 9.13 20.70
CA LEU A 14 -4.22 8.52 19.37
C LEU A 14 -5.39 7.53 19.22
N GLY A 15 -5.79 6.87 20.30
CA GLY A 15 -6.94 5.99 20.32
C GLY A 15 -8.24 6.74 20.07
N ARG A 16 -8.43 7.91 20.70
CA ARG A 16 -9.60 8.77 20.46
C ARG A 16 -9.63 9.37 19.06
N VAL A 17 -8.48 9.78 18.53
CA VAL A 17 -8.37 10.30 17.15
C VAL A 17 -8.77 9.23 16.14
N LEU A 18 -8.30 7.98 16.33
CA LEU A 18 -8.71 6.85 15.49
C LEU A 18 -10.18 6.50 15.63
N MET A 19 -10.71 6.50 16.85
CA MET A 19 -12.11 6.16 17.13
C MET A 19 -13.09 7.16 16.48
N LEU A 20 -12.73 8.44 16.43
CA LEU A 20 -13.49 9.47 15.70
C LEU A 20 -13.23 9.46 14.19
N GLY A 21 -12.02 9.08 13.77
CA GLY A 21 -11.63 9.02 12.37
C GLY A 21 -12.35 7.92 11.58
N ILE A 22 -12.55 6.73 12.15
CA ILE A 22 -13.21 5.60 11.46
C ILE A 22 -14.62 5.94 10.95
N PRO A 23 -15.54 6.52 11.75
CA PRO A 23 -16.85 6.93 11.27
C PRO A 23 -16.75 7.95 10.13
N ILE A 24 -15.85 8.93 10.25
CA ILE A 24 -15.64 9.97 9.24
C ILE A 24 -15.17 9.34 7.93
N VAL A 25 -14.20 8.42 8.00
CA VAL A 25 -13.69 7.69 6.84
C VAL A 25 -14.79 6.81 6.23
N ALA A 26 -15.61 6.13 7.04
CA ALA A 26 -16.72 5.32 6.53
C ALA A 26 -17.74 6.16 5.75
N VAL A 27 -18.08 7.35 6.25
CA VAL A 27 -18.96 8.30 5.55
C VAL A 27 -18.30 8.79 4.25
N LEU A 28 -17.01 9.12 4.28
CA LEU A 28 -16.25 9.53 3.10
C LEU A 28 -16.18 8.42 2.04
N CYS A 29 -15.94 7.17 2.44
CA CYS A 29 -15.95 6.02 1.54
C CYS A 29 -17.35 5.78 0.94
N MET A 30 -18.41 5.96 1.72
CA MET A 30 -19.79 5.83 1.22
C MET A 30 -20.12 6.92 0.20
N ILE A 31 -19.73 8.17 0.47
CA ILE A 31 -19.89 9.29 -0.48
C ILE A 31 -19.03 9.03 -1.72
N GLY A 32 -17.77 8.62 -1.55
CA GLY A 32 -16.86 8.30 -2.63
C GLY A 32 -17.37 7.18 -3.53
N TYR A 33 -17.93 6.11 -2.95
CA TYR A 33 -18.57 5.03 -3.70
C TYR A 33 -19.76 5.54 -4.51
N PHE A 34 -20.62 6.37 -3.90
CA PHE A 34 -21.79 6.92 -4.57
C PHE A 34 -21.42 7.90 -5.69
N VAL A 35 -20.41 8.76 -5.46
CA VAL A 35 -19.91 9.72 -6.44
C VAL A 35 -19.16 9.01 -7.57
N ALA A 36 -18.30 8.05 -7.27
CA ALA A 36 -17.64 7.21 -8.26
C ALA A 36 -18.67 6.45 -9.10
N GLY A 37 -19.65 5.79 -8.47
CA GLY A 37 -20.74 5.11 -9.19
C GLY A 37 -21.61 6.06 -10.02
N ARG A 38 -21.63 7.35 -9.71
CA ARG A 38 -22.36 8.38 -10.48
C ARG A 38 -21.49 8.99 -11.60
N MET A 39 -20.19 9.13 -11.41
CA MET A 39 -19.26 9.69 -12.40
C MET A 39 -18.78 8.67 -13.43
N THR A 40 -18.57 7.42 -13.03
CA THR A 40 -18.06 6.33 -13.90
C THR A 40 -19.15 5.75 -14.82
N ARG A 41 -20.37 6.31 -14.83
CA ARG A 41 -21.44 5.92 -15.77
C ARG A 41 -21.29 6.48 -17.19
N LYS A 42 -20.29 7.33 -17.43
CA LYS A 42 -20.07 7.90 -18.76
C LYS A 42 -18.89 7.22 -19.44
N THR A 43 -19.22 6.35 -20.39
CA THR A 43 -18.30 5.86 -21.42
C THR A 43 -17.91 7.07 -22.26
N TYR A 44 -16.66 7.51 -22.14
CA TYR A 44 -16.12 8.56 -23.02
C TYR A 44 -15.52 7.88 -24.24
N PRO A 45 -16.10 8.04 -25.45
CA PRO A 45 -15.45 7.58 -26.66
C PRO A 45 -14.15 8.37 -26.83
N MET A 46 -13.02 7.69 -26.69
CA MET A 46 -11.68 8.26 -26.87
C MET A 46 -11.38 8.30 -28.37
N THR A 47 -10.98 9.47 -28.88
CA THR A 47 -10.52 9.61 -30.26
C THR A 47 -9.28 8.74 -30.49
N ASP A 48 -9.18 8.14 -31.67
CA ASP A 48 -8.19 7.10 -32.00
C ASP A 48 -6.74 7.54 -31.73
N ASP A 49 -6.44 8.82 -31.93
CA ASP A 49 -5.09 9.40 -31.75
C ASP A 49 -4.66 9.47 -30.27
N ILE A 50 -5.57 9.82 -29.35
CA ILE A 50 -5.28 9.90 -27.90
C ILE A 50 -5.19 8.50 -27.29
N ARG A 51 -5.94 7.54 -27.84
CA ARG A 51 -5.93 6.13 -27.41
C ARG A 51 -4.58 5.47 -27.69
N ALA A 52 -4.02 5.70 -28.88
CA ALA A 52 -2.74 5.13 -29.30
C ALA A 52 -1.55 5.63 -28.45
N GLU A 53 -1.62 6.87 -27.96
CA GLU A 53 -0.59 7.48 -27.09
C GLU A 53 -0.63 6.92 -25.64
N VAL A 54 -1.84 6.76 -25.06
CA VAL A 54 -2.02 6.40 -23.63
C VAL A 54 -2.06 4.89 -23.38
N TYR A 55 -2.69 4.12 -24.27
CA TYR A 55 -2.89 2.68 -24.11
C TYR A 55 -2.09 1.86 -25.13
N GLY A 56 -1.40 2.53 -26.05
CA GLY A 56 -0.70 1.89 -27.17
C GLY A 56 -1.65 1.55 -28.33
N PRO A 57 -1.10 1.28 -29.53
CA PRO A 57 -1.88 1.06 -30.75
C PRO A 57 -2.71 -0.24 -30.79
N HIS A 58 -2.68 -1.04 -29.72
CA HIS A 58 -3.24 -2.40 -29.68
C HIS A 58 -4.53 -2.54 -28.86
N VAL A 59 -5.02 -1.47 -28.21
CA VAL A 59 -6.27 -1.49 -27.44
C VAL A 59 -7.38 -0.85 -28.28
N THR A 60 -8.44 -1.61 -28.58
CA THR A 60 -9.57 -1.15 -29.39
C THR A 60 -10.72 -0.62 -28.53
N ASN A 61 -11.67 0.10 -29.13
CA ASN A 61 -12.87 0.57 -28.42
C ASN A 61 -13.76 -0.59 -27.93
N GLU A 62 -13.73 -1.73 -28.62
CA GLU A 62 -14.48 -2.93 -28.23
C GLU A 62 -13.93 -3.56 -26.94
N ASP A 63 -12.60 -3.52 -26.75
CA ASP A 63 -11.94 -3.96 -25.52
C ASP A 63 -12.33 -3.08 -24.33
N LEU A 64 -12.36 -1.75 -24.54
CA LEU A 64 -12.77 -0.79 -23.50
C LEU A 64 -14.25 -0.96 -23.11
N GLU A 65 -15.12 -1.27 -24.07
CA GLU A 65 -16.52 -1.59 -23.80
C GLU A 65 -16.68 -2.94 -23.09
N ALA A 66 -15.85 -3.94 -23.41
CA ALA A 66 -15.82 -5.21 -22.69
C ALA A 66 -15.43 -4.99 -21.22
N TRP A 67 -14.44 -4.15 -20.93
CA TRP A 67 -14.04 -3.81 -19.56
C TRP A 67 -15.13 -3.05 -18.81
N ALA A 68 -15.85 -2.16 -19.50
CA ALA A 68 -17.01 -1.46 -18.94
C ALA A 68 -18.16 -2.43 -18.59
N ARG A 69 -18.23 -3.58 -19.28
CA ARG A 69 -19.14 -4.69 -19.00
C ARG A 69 -18.56 -5.74 -18.05
N ASN A 70 -17.42 -5.45 -17.39
CA ASN A 70 -16.71 -6.35 -16.48
C ASN A 70 -16.14 -7.63 -17.13
N ASP A 71 -15.95 -7.62 -18.44
CA ASP A 71 -15.33 -8.70 -19.20
C ASP A 71 -13.87 -8.34 -19.53
N TYR A 72 -12.94 -9.01 -18.86
CA TYR A 72 -11.49 -8.73 -18.94
C TYR A 72 -10.71 -9.84 -19.67
N SER A 73 -11.41 -10.70 -20.41
CA SER A 73 -10.81 -11.85 -21.09
C SER A 73 -9.72 -11.48 -22.10
N ALA A 74 -9.87 -10.35 -22.81
CA ALA A 74 -8.95 -9.85 -23.85
C ALA A 74 -7.72 -9.08 -23.32
N VAL A 75 -7.76 -8.52 -22.10
CA VAL A 75 -6.62 -7.80 -21.47
C VAL A 75 -5.37 -8.68 -21.34
N ARG A 76 -5.64 -9.98 -21.24
CA ARG A 76 -4.67 -11.03 -21.03
C ARG A 76 -3.68 -11.16 -22.19
N GLU A 77 -4.03 -10.67 -23.38
CA GLU A 77 -3.21 -10.81 -24.59
C GLU A 77 -2.38 -9.54 -24.88
N ALA A 78 -2.87 -8.34 -24.52
CA ALA A 78 -2.21 -7.07 -24.86
C ALA A 78 -1.16 -6.56 -23.84
N THR A 79 -1.11 -7.13 -22.62
CA THR A 79 -0.15 -6.72 -21.57
C THR A 79 1.28 -7.23 -21.84
N GLU A 80 1.47 -8.04 -22.88
CA GLU A 80 2.72 -8.78 -23.13
C GLU A 80 3.91 -7.89 -23.59
N THR A 81 3.73 -6.60 -23.90
CA THR A 81 4.75 -5.89 -24.72
C THR A 81 5.48 -4.67 -24.15
N ARG A 82 5.23 -4.08 -22.95
CA ARG A 82 6.02 -2.88 -22.59
C ARG A 82 5.96 -2.40 -21.12
N THR A 83 7.01 -2.65 -20.34
CA THR A 83 7.55 -1.71 -19.32
C THR A 83 8.91 -2.22 -18.80
N LEU A 84 9.93 -1.36 -18.90
CA LEU A 84 11.34 -1.68 -18.67
C LEU A 84 11.66 -1.85 -17.17
N GLY A 85 12.34 -2.95 -16.84
CA GLY A 85 13.35 -3.00 -15.77
C GLY A 85 13.02 -3.79 -14.49
N ALA A 86 11.76 -3.86 -14.07
CA ALA A 86 11.35 -4.62 -12.87
C ALA A 86 10.14 -5.55 -13.09
N GLU A 87 9.27 -5.22 -14.05
CA GLU A 87 8.08 -6.02 -14.39
C GLU A 87 8.38 -7.23 -15.30
N GLU A 88 9.55 -7.26 -15.95
CA GLU A 88 9.93 -8.32 -16.89
C GLU A 88 10.01 -9.71 -16.21
N THR A 89 10.38 -9.76 -14.93
CA THR A 89 10.43 -11.02 -14.15
C THR A 89 9.04 -11.47 -13.72
N ALA A 90 8.14 -10.56 -13.34
CA ALA A 90 6.78 -10.92 -12.92
C ALA A 90 5.88 -11.29 -14.11
N SER A 91 6.02 -10.57 -15.24
CA SER A 91 5.25 -10.81 -16.47
C SER A 91 5.69 -12.09 -17.20
N SER A 92 7.00 -12.38 -17.26
CA SER A 92 7.50 -13.66 -17.80
C SER A 92 7.18 -14.88 -16.93
N LEU A 93 6.90 -14.68 -15.63
CA LEU A 93 6.33 -15.72 -14.77
C LEU A 93 4.82 -15.89 -15.02
N ALA A 94 4.09 -14.82 -15.30
CA ALA A 94 2.65 -14.85 -15.56
C ALA A 94 2.29 -15.73 -16.78
N SER A 95 3.12 -15.74 -17.82
CA SER A 95 2.94 -16.61 -19.00
C SER A 95 3.25 -18.09 -18.72
N LYS A 96 3.98 -18.41 -17.64
CA LYS A 96 4.31 -19.78 -17.20
C LYS A 96 3.34 -20.34 -16.16
N LEU A 97 2.43 -19.52 -15.64
CA LEU A 97 1.45 -19.94 -14.64
C LEU A 97 0.19 -20.52 -15.31
N PRO A 98 -0.40 -21.59 -14.74
CA PRO A 98 -1.63 -22.15 -15.27
C PRO A 98 -2.75 -21.11 -15.23
N PRO A 99 -3.67 -21.12 -16.22
CA PRO A 99 -4.79 -20.19 -16.28
C PRO A 99 -5.68 -20.37 -15.05
N ALA A 100 -5.52 -19.49 -14.06
CA ALA A 100 -6.38 -19.43 -12.89
C ALA A 100 -7.46 -18.36 -13.10
N PRO A 101 -8.73 -18.64 -12.74
CA PRO A 101 -9.77 -17.61 -12.77
C PRO A 101 -9.40 -16.44 -11.85
N ALA A 102 -9.71 -15.23 -12.30
CA ALA A 102 -9.38 -14.00 -11.58
C ALA A 102 -9.97 -14.04 -10.15
N PRO A 103 -9.23 -13.55 -9.14
CA PRO A 103 -9.75 -13.45 -7.78
C PRO A 103 -11.04 -12.63 -7.74
N GLY A 104 -12.06 -13.15 -7.04
CA GLY A 104 -13.26 -12.38 -6.79
C GLY A 104 -12.93 -11.07 -6.05
N PHE A 105 -13.61 -9.99 -6.42
CA PHE A 105 -13.44 -8.65 -5.88
C PHE A 105 -13.39 -8.61 -4.33
N GLY A 106 -14.29 -9.34 -3.68
CA GLY A 106 -14.36 -9.40 -2.22
C GLY A 106 -13.12 -10.02 -1.57
N LEU A 107 -12.46 -10.97 -2.23
CA LEU A 107 -11.23 -11.59 -1.72
C LEU A 107 -10.07 -10.60 -1.78
N ILE A 108 -9.97 -9.82 -2.88
CA ILE A 108 -8.94 -8.78 -3.03
C ILE A 108 -9.11 -7.72 -1.94
N ILE A 109 -10.34 -7.23 -1.74
CA ILE A 109 -10.64 -6.26 -0.68
C ILE A 109 -10.30 -6.84 0.69
N ALA A 110 -10.65 -8.09 0.96
CA ALA A 110 -10.37 -8.72 2.25
C ALA A 110 -8.87 -8.79 2.53
N LEU A 111 -8.05 -9.15 1.54
CA LEU A 111 -6.58 -9.18 1.68
C LEU A 111 -6.00 -7.78 1.91
N ILE A 112 -6.51 -6.76 1.23
CA ILE A 112 -6.05 -5.37 1.47
C ILE A 112 -6.45 -4.88 2.87
N LEU A 113 -7.66 -5.20 3.32
CA LEU A 113 -8.19 -4.73 4.61
C LEU A 113 -7.62 -5.50 5.81
N LEU A 114 -7.30 -6.79 5.66
CA LEU A 114 -6.86 -7.65 6.76
C LEU A 114 -5.65 -7.11 7.55
N PRO A 115 -4.51 -6.72 6.93
CA PRO A 115 -3.38 -6.19 7.69
C PRO A 115 -3.72 -4.85 8.35
N ILE A 116 -4.53 -4.01 7.70
CA ILE A 116 -4.96 -2.72 8.25
C ILE A 116 -5.80 -2.94 9.51
N VAL A 117 -6.76 -3.86 9.46
CA VAL A 117 -7.63 -4.20 10.59
C VAL A 117 -6.84 -4.81 11.75
N LEU A 118 -5.86 -5.67 11.47
CA LEU A 118 -4.95 -6.23 12.48
C LEU A 118 -4.15 -5.13 13.18
N ILE A 119 -3.53 -4.22 12.43
CA ILE A 119 -2.76 -3.10 12.98
C ILE A 119 -3.64 -2.17 13.82
N LEU A 120 -4.85 -1.90 13.33
CA LEU A 120 -5.83 -1.09 14.05
C LEU A 120 -6.23 -1.75 15.37
N MET A 121 -6.53 -3.06 15.36
CA MET A 121 -6.84 -3.80 16.59
C MET A 121 -5.69 -3.75 17.59
N GLY A 122 -4.44 -3.91 17.16
CA GLY A 122 -3.28 -3.79 18.06
C GLY A 122 -3.15 -2.40 18.67
N THR A 123 -3.40 -1.35 17.86
CA THR A 123 -3.36 0.05 18.32
C THR A 123 -4.50 0.37 19.30
N LEU A 124 -5.70 -0.16 19.06
CA LEU A 124 -6.83 -0.02 19.98
C LEU A 124 -6.61 -0.80 21.28
N ALA A 125 -5.97 -1.98 21.21
CA ALA A 125 -5.65 -2.77 22.39
C ALA A 125 -4.66 -2.06 23.32
N THR A 126 -3.65 -1.37 22.79
CA THR A 126 -2.67 -0.65 23.63
C THR A 126 -3.27 0.59 24.30
N THR A 127 -4.31 1.18 23.72
CA THR A 127 -4.98 2.40 24.21
C THR A 127 -6.15 2.10 25.14
N MET A 128 -6.95 1.06 24.86
CA MET A 128 -8.19 0.77 25.61
C MET A 128 -8.02 -0.28 26.71
N LEU A 129 -7.01 -1.17 26.63
CA LEU A 129 -6.84 -2.24 27.62
C LEU A 129 -5.73 -1.95 28.64
N PRO A 130 -5.89 -2.39 29.91
CA PRO A 130 -4.84 -2.33 30.93
C PRO A 130 -3.60 -3.15 30.54
N ALA A 131 -2.42 -2.69 30.97
CA ALA A 131 -1.14 -3.34 30.67
C ALA A 131 -1.01 -4.77 31.23
N THR A 132 -1.83 -5.15 32.20
CA THR A 132 -1.86 -6.47 32.85
C THR A 132 -2.70 -7.52 32.10
N SER A 133 -3.44 -7.12 31.06
CA SER A 133 -4.30 -8.04 30.31
C SER A 133 -3.50 -8.87 29.31
N THR A 134 -3.62 -10.21 29.39
CA THR A 134 -3.07 -11.14 28.39
C THR A 134 -3.65 -10.89 27.00
N LEU A 135 -4.90 -10.45 26.91
CA LEU A 135 -5.56 -10.10 25.65
C LEU A 135 -4.89 -8.91 24.96
N ARG A 136 -4.42 -7.91 25.74
CA ARG A 136 -3.65 -6.79 25.20
C ARG A 136 -2.34 -7.26 24.58
N ALA A 137 -1.62 -8.16 25.26
CA ALA A 137 -0.35 -8.68 24.76
C ALA A 137 -0.53 -9.41 23.42
N VAL A 138 -1.53 -10.30 23.32
CA VAL A 138 -1.84 -11.04 22.08
C VAL A 138 -2.23 -10.09 20.95
N LEU A 139 -3.16 -9.16 21.18
CA LEU A 139 -3.60 -8.21 20.15
C LEU A 139 -2.49 -7.25 19.72
N THR A 140 -1.59 -6.87 20.62
CA THR A 140 -0.44 -6.00 20.30
C THR A 140 0.56 -6.72 19.40
N VAL A 141 0.82 -8.01 19.64
CA VAL A 141 1.72 -8.81 18.79
C VAL A 141 1.09 -9.04 17.42
N LEU A 142 -0.18 -9.43 17.37
CA LEU A 142 -0.89 -9.65 16.10
C LEU A 142 -1.04 -8.37 15.27
N GLY A 143 -1.21 -7.23 15.93
CA GLY A 143 -1.28 -5.92 15.29
C GLY A 143 0.06 -5.24 15.04
N ALA A 144 1.18 -5.89 15.37
CA ALA A 144 2.49 -5.35 14.99
C ALA A 144 2.61 -5.36 13.46
N PRO A 145 3.01 -4.24 12.80
CA PRO A 145 2.99 -4.13 11.34
C PRO A 145 3.69 -5.27 10.61
N LEU A 146 4.86 -5.70 11.10
CA LEU A 146 5.59 -6.83 10.52
C LEU A 146 4.83 -8.16 10.64
N VAL A 147 4.19 -8.41 11.79
CA VAL A 147 3.42 -9.65 12.04
C VAL A 147 2.14 -9.65 11.22
N ALA A 148 1.42 -8.53 11.19
CA ALA A 148 0.20 -8.37 10.41
C ALA A 148 0.45 -8.59 8.91
N LEU A 149 1.50 -7.97 8.35
CA LEU A 149 1.88 -8.16 6.95
C LEU A 149 2.38 -9.58 6.66
N LEU A 150 3.07 -10.21 7.61
CA LEU A 150 3.50 -11.61 7.45
C LEU A 150 2.30 -12.56 7.37
N ILE A 151 1.33 -12.40 8.27
CA ILE A 151 0.09 -13.18 8.27
C ILE A 151 -0.66 -12.98 6.94
N ASP A 152 -0.81 -11.73 6.51
CA ASP A 152 -1.48 -11.41 5.24
C ASP A 152 -0.74 -12.01 4.03
N THR A 153 0.59 -11.93 4.00
CA THR A 153 1.40 -12.51 2.92
C THR A 153 1.26 -14.03 2.87
N LEU A 154 1.27 -14.71 4.02
CA LEU A 154 1.01 -16.16 4.10
C LEU A 154 -0.40 -16.48 3.61
N LEU A 155 -1.38 -15.67 4.00
CA LEU A 155 -2.76 -15.86 3.60
C LEU A 155 -2.95 -15.62 2.09
N CYS A 156 -2.29 -14.62 1.52
CA CYS A 156 -2.21 -14.38 0.08
C CYS A 156 -1.63 -15.60 -0.65
N ALA A 157 -0.46 -16.08 -0.23
CA ALA A 157 0.19 -17.24 -0.83
C ALA A 157 -0.70 -18.49 -0.78
N TRP A 158 -1.45 -18.66 0.29
CA TRP A 158 -2.38 -19.77 0.45
C TRP A 158 -3.68 -19.60 -0.37
N LEU A 159 -4.37 -18.46 -0.28
CA LEU A 159 -5.66 -18.20 -0.94
C LEU A 159 -5.56 -17.98 -2.44
N LEU A 160 -4.49 -17.31 -2.89
CA LEU A 160 -4.27 -16.99 -4.31
C LEU A 160 -3.42 -18.05 -5.01
N GLY A 161 -2.50 -18.70 -4.30
CA GLY A 161 -1.65 -19.76 -4.86
C GLY A 161 -2.23 -21.15 -4.61
N SER A 162 -1.94 -21.69 -3.43
CA SER A 162 -2.17 -23.11 -3.12
C SER A 162 -3.64 -23.55 -3.27
N ARG A 163 -4.60 -22.71 -2.85
CA ARG A 163 -6.03 -23.01 -2.94
C ARG A 163 -6.58 -22.98 -4.37
N ARG A 164 -5.82 -22.43 -5.32
CA ARG A 164 -6.18 -22.34 -6.75
C ARG A 164 -5.44 -23.35 -7.63
N GLY A 165 -4.75 -24.31 -6.99
CA GLY A 165 -4.05 -25.39 -7.70
C GLY A 165 -2.62 -25.05 -8.12
N TRP A 166 -2.03 -23.95 -7.64
CA TRP A 166 -0.60 -23.70 -7.87
C TRP A 166 0.26 -24.67 -7.06
N SER A 167 1.35 -25.15 -7.67
CA SER A 167 2.36 -25.94 -7.01
C SER A 167 3.18 -25.09 -6.03
N ARG A 168 3.87 -25.74 -5.08
CA ARG A 168 4.79 -25.06 -4.15
C ARG A 168 5.92 -24.33 -4.88
N THR A 169 6.37 -24.86 -6.02
CA THR A 169 7.41 -24.23 -6.85
C THR A 169 6.90 -22.94 -7.48
N GLN A 170 5.69 -22.94 -8.04
CA GLN A 170 5.07 -21.75 -8.63
C GLN A 170 4.88 -20.63 -7.60
N VAL A 171 4.41 -20.96 -6.40
CA VAL A 171 4.29 -19.98 -5.31
C VAL A 171 5.66 -19.43 -4.92
N SER A 172 6.68 -20.29 -4.84
CA SER A 172 8.05 -19.87 -4.54
C SER A 172 8.64 -18.96 -5.62
N ASP A 173 8.38 -19.26 -6.89
CA ASP A 173 8.86 -18.47 -8.03
C ASP A 173 8.25 -17.07 -8.00
N VAL A 174 6.94 -16.95 -7.73
CA VAL A 174 6.24 -15.66 -7.60
C VAL A 174 6.79 -14.85 -6.43
N ILE A 175 6.94 -15.47 -5.25
CA ILE A 175 7.55 -14.80 -4.08
C ILE A 175 8.98 -14.35 -4.40
N GLY A 176 9.76 -15.21 -5.06
CA GLY A 176 11.14 -14.92 -5.49
C GLY A 176 11.22 -13.75 -6.46
N SER A 177 10.28 -13.65 -7.41
CA SER A 177 10.22 -12.54 -8.39
C SER A 177 9.95 -11.18 -7.75
N ALA A 178 9.32 -11.14 -6.57
CA ALA A 178 9.05 -9.90 -5.85
C ALA A 178 10.25 -9.42 -5.00
N LEU A 179 11.20 -10.30 -4.69
CA LEU A 179 12.35 -9.98 -3.83
C LEU A 179 13.22 -8.84 -4.36
N PRO A 180 13.57 -8.76 -5.66
CA PRO A 180 14.39 -7.65 -6.16
C PRO A 180 13.73 -6.27 -5.96
N GLY A 181 12.41 -6.17 -6.22
CA GLY A 181 11.67 -4.93 -6.04
C GLY A 181 11.62 -4.49 -4.58
N VAL A 182 11.39 -5.43 -3.66
CA VAL A 182 11.35 -5.14 -2.21
C VAL A 182 12.76 -4.87 -1.65
N ALA A 183 13.80 -5.53 -2.16
CA ALA A 183 15.17 -5.36 -1.68
C ALA A 183 15.66 -3.92 -1.81
N MET A 184 15.35 -3.24 -2.92
CA MET A 184 15.69 -1.83 -3.11
C MET A 184 15.02 -0.93 -2.06
N VAL A 185 13.74 -1.14 -1.79
CA VAL A 185 12.98 -0.38 -0.78
C VAL A 185 13.56 -0.59 0.61
N ILE A 186 13.89 -1.84 0.97
CA ILE A 186 14.52 -2.17 2.25
C ILE A 186 15.89 -1.51 2.36
N LEU A 187 16.72 -1.52 1.31
CA LEU A 187 18.04 -0.91 1.30
C LEU A 187 17.96 0.61 1.56
N ILE A 188 17.07 1.30 0.85
CA ILE A 188 16.87 2.75 0.99
C ILE A 188 16.33 3.08 2.38
N ALA A 189 15.32 2.34 2.84
CA ALA A 189 14.75 2.54 4.18
C ALA A 189 15.78 2.26 5.29
N GLY A 190 16.58 1.21 5.14
CA GLY A 190 17.65 0.84 6.07
C GLY A 190 18.75 1.91 6.13
N ALA A 191 19.23 2.37 4.98
CA ALA A 191 20.23 3.44 4.90
C ALA A 191 19.72 4.73 5.54
N GLY A 192 18.48 5.14 5.23
CA GLY A 192 17.84 6.31 5.84
C GLY A 192 17.68 6.18 7.36
N GLY A 193 17.32 4.99 7.86
CA GLY A 193 17.20 4.72 9.29
C GLY A 193 18.53 4.84 10.04
N VAL A 194 19.61 4.26 9.50
CA VAL A 194 20.95 4.35 10.11
C VAL A 194 21.50 5.77 10.03
N PHE A 195 21.36 6.46 8.89
CA PHE A 195 21.75 7.86 8.75
C PHE A 195 21.02 8.76 9.76
N GLY A 196 19.70 8.58 9.90
CA GLY A 196 18.91 9.29 10.91
C GLY A 196 19.43 9.04 12.33
N LYS A 197 19.77 7.80 12.66
CA LYS A 197 20.37 7.46 13.97
C LYS A 197 21.73 8.12 14.18
N VAL A 198 22.59 8.13 13.17
CA VAL A 198 23.91 8.81 13.23
C VAL A 198 23.74 10.31 13.45
N LEU A 199 22.77 10.97 12.80
CA LEU A 199 22.49 12.40 13.02
C LEU A 199 22.05 12.71 14.46
N VAL A 200 21.30 11.80 15.07
CA VAL A 200 20.87 11.92 16.48
C VAL A 200 22.05 11.66 17.42
N ASP A 201 22.80 10.57 17.20
CA ASP A 201 23.89 10.14 18.08
C ASP A 201 25.11 11.11 18.01
N THR A 202 25.35 11.75 16.87
CA THR A 202 26.42 12.77 16.71
C THR A 202 26.06 14.13 17.29
N GLY A 203 24.81 14.34 17.72
CA GLY A 203 24.32 15.62 18.22
C GLY A 203 24.13 16.70 17.15
N ILE A 204 24.47 16.44 15.89
CA ILE A 204 24.26 17.35 14.77
C ILE A 204 22.78 17.74 14.66
N GLY A 205 21.87 16.79 14.89
CA GLY A 205 20.43 17.07 14.88
C GLY A 205 20.00 18.10 15.92
N ALA A 206 20.61 18.11 17.10
CA ALA A 206 20.31 19.08 18.16
C ALA A 206 20.86 20.48 17.82
N VAL A 207 22.10 20.55 17.31
CA VAL A 207 22.73 21.80 16.89
C VAL A 207 21.95 22.45 15.74
N VAL A 208 21.55 21.65 14.76
CA VAL A 208 20.72 22.09 13.63
C VAL A 208 19.35 22.55 14.17
N SER A 209 18.66 21.77 15.01
CA SER A 209 17.37 22.17 15.62
C SER A 209 17.45 23.51 16.38
N GLU A 210 18.52 23.75 17.14
CA GLU A 210 18.74 24.99 17.90
C GLU A 210 18.97 26.20 16.97
N ALA A 211 19.81 26.04 15.93
CA ALA A 211 20.07 27.07 14.93
C ALA A 211 18.79 27.47 14.17
N LEU A 212 17.90 26.50 13.95
CA LEU A 212 16.65 26.66 13.23
C LEU A 212 15.54 27.28 14.09
N ARG A 213 15.54 27.00 15.40
CA ARG A 213 14.67 27.69 16.36
C ARG A 213 14.94 29.19 16.42
N ASN A 214 16.21 29.59 16.28
CA ASN A 214 16.61 31.00 16.27
C ASN A 214 16.19 31.76 15.01
N THR A 215 15.85 31.06 13.91
CA THR A 215 15.37 31.68 12.67
C THR A 215 13.87 31.97 12.68
N GLY A 216 13.12 31.45 13.68
CA GLY A 216 11.68 31.70 13.82
C GLY A 216 10.80 31.10 12.72
N LEU A 217 11.36 30.28 11.84
CA LEU A 217 10.65 29.69 10.70
C LEU A 217 9.79 28.48 11.11
N PRO A 218 8.61 28.29 10.49
CA PRO A 218 7.78 27.12 10.74
C PRO A 218 8.52 25.81 10.44
N VAL A 219 8.48 24.85 11.36
CA VAL A 219 9.20 23.56 11.27
C VAL A 219 8.87 22.80 9.97
N LEU A 220 7.65 22.93 9.45
CA LEU A 220 7.23 22.34 8.17
C LEU A 220 7.95 22.96 6.96
N ALA A 221 8.06 24.29 6.90
CA ALA A 221 8.77 24.99 5.82
C ALA A 221 10.25 24.63 5.81
N LEU A 222 10.79 24.40 6.99
CA LEU A 222 12.18 24.12 7.22
C LEU A 222 12.54 22.66 6.86
N GLY A 223 11.70 21.71 7.26
CA GLY A 223 11.80 20.31 6.81
C GLY A 223 11.71 20.21 5.28
N PHE A 224 10.80 20.99 4.67
CA PHE A 224 10.70 21.07 3.21
C PHE A 224 11.98 21.59 2.55
N LEU A 225 12.56 22.68 3.05
CA LEU A 225 13.81 23.26 2.53
C LEU A 225 14.99 22.30 2.66
N LEU A 226 15.10 21.59 3.78
CA LEU A 226 16.13 20.56 3.99
C LEU A 226 15.96 19.36 3.05
N THR A 227 14.71 18.94 2.81
CA THR A 227 14.41 17.85 1.87
C THR A 227 14.63 18.27 0.41
N LEU A 228 14.50 19.57 0.11
CA LEU A 228 14.75 20.12 -1.22
C LEU A 228 16.24 20.32 -1.53
N LEU A 229 17.06 20.43 -0.49
CA LEU A 229 18.51 20.59 -0.60
C LEU A 229 19.27 19.25 -0.62
N LEU A 230 18.63 18.18 -0.12
CA LEU A 230 19.13 16.79 -0.10
C LEU A 230 18.65 16.00 -1.33
#